data_AF-D8PGG9-F1
#
_entry.id   AF-D8PGG9-F1
#
_cell.length_a   1.000
_cell.length_b   1.000
_cell.length_c   1.000
_cell.angle_alpha   90.00
_cell.angle_beta   90.00
_cell.angle_gamma   90.00
#
_symmetry.space_group_name_H-M   'P 1'
#
loop_
_entity.id
_entity.type
_entity.pdbx_description
1 polymer ?
#
loop_
_entity_poly.entity_id
_entity_poly.type
_entity_poly.pdbx_seq_one_letter_code
_entity_poly.pdbx_strand_id
1 'polypeptide(L)'
;MSTEPEQTEDDFQKELIELFGQEAQEWLIQIHSALTELESQPDTDRHAQLVDAVVRGITSLGGSAATVNLPDVERATFALLPFIDTLKDRTTATKQDFGTVREQFCLVIASVTMATGITLDLGPVQDTPLQPEPAIDFLTLLNALRMLQDEQVAKGVASRSLIPQVMHRLEQEARQGESRIQTAAFQQLLGELQNTDARCLDSLREALPGIAHNLSRLRVEGVTGLEPNNVLGTCMQQIEQLQGMAKQVNATPLVTFLTGLQSFLALIVQRRIVIASQRVEAVEGRILAVMTTIEDWITAGQQERDLMSRLLPAA
;
A
#
# COMPACT_ATOMS: atom_id res chain seq x y z
N MET A 1 -7.32 65.42 -35.40
CA MET A 1 -7.82 64.68 -34.22
C MET A 1 -7.68 63.21 -34.56
N SER A 2 -6.88 62.50 -33.77
CA SER A 2 -6.50 61.11 -34.01
C SER A 2 -7.72 60.21 -34.00
N THR A 3 -7.89 59.43 -35.07
CA THR A 3 -8.80 58.29 -35.13
C THR A 3 -8.14 57.14 -34.37
N GLU A 4 -8.75 56.73 -33.27
CA GLU A 4 -8.44 55.44 -32.62
C GLU A 4 -8.56 54.32 -33.66
N PRO A 5 -7.65 53.34 -33.68
CA PRO A 5 -7.76 52.22 -34.61
C PRO A 5 -9.00 51.39 -34.24
N GLU A 6 -9.87 51.13 -35.21
CA GLU A 6 -10.96 50.15 -35.08
C GLU A 6 -10.34 48.78 -34.76
N GLN A 7 -10.42 48.34 -33.51
CA GLN A 7 -10.11 46.95 -33.14
C GLN A 7 -11.00 46.03 -33.96
N THR A 8 -10.40 45.09 -34.69
CA THR A 8 -11.19 44.09 -35.43
C THR A 8 -11.74 43.06 -34.43
N GLU A 9 -12.90 42.46 -34.72
CA GLU A 9 -13.50 41.41 -33.85
C GLU A 9 -12.48 40.30 -33.51
N ASP A 10 -11.58 40.01 -34.45
CA ASP A 10 -10.50 39.03 -34.28
C ASP A 10 -9.44 39.46 -33.25
N ASP A 11 -9.13 40.76 -33.16
CA ASP A 11 -8.23 41.32 -32.15
C ASP A 11 -8.85 41.26 -30.74
N PHE A 12 -10.16 41.52 -30.63
CA PHE A 12 -10.90 41.43 -29.37
C PHE A 12 -11.01 39.99 -28.87
N GLN A 13 -11.31 39.04 -29.77
CA GLN A 13 -11.35 37.61 -29.44
C GLN A 13 -9.98 37.10 -28.96
N LYS A 14 -8.90 37.55 -29.61
CA LYS A 14 -7.54 37.20 -29.20
C LYS A 14 -7.19 37.72 -27.81
N GLU A 15 -7.57 38.95 -27.49
CA GLU A 15 -7.38 39.55 -26.16
C GLU A 15 -8.17 38.78 -25.08
N LEU A 16 -9.41 38.36 -25.38
CA LEU A 16 -10.21 37.52 -24.48
C LEU A 16 -9.58 36.15 -24.22
N ILE A 17 -9.01 35.51 -25.25
CA ILE A 17 -8.33 34.21 -25.11
C ILE A 17 -7.04 34.35 -24.29
N GLU A 18 -6.30 35.44 -24.46
CA GLU A 18 -5.10 35.74 -23.67
C GLU A 18 -5.44 35.97 -22.18
N LEU A 19 -6.50 36.74 -21.89
CA LEU A 19 -6.97 36.97 -20.52
C LEU A 19 -7.49 35.67 -19.88
N PHE A 20 -8.32 34.92 -20.60
CA PHE A 20 -8.79 33.61 -20.17
C PHE A 20 -7.62 32.69 -19.85
N GLY A 21 -6.57 32.66 -20.67
CA GLY A 21 -5.41 31.83 -20.44
C GLY A 21 -4.70 32.15 -19.12
N GLN A 22 -4.59 33.42 -18.74
CA GLN A 22 -3.99 33.83 -17.47
C GLN A 22 -4.84 33.38 -16.28
N GLU A 23 -6.16 33.57 -16.33
CA GLU A 23 -7.07 33.12 -15.28
C GLU A 23 -7.14 31.59 -15.19
N ALA A 24 -7.13 30.91 -16.34
CA ALA A 24 -7.08 29.46 -16.45
C ALA A 24 -5.84 28.89 -15.78
N GLN A 25 -4.70 29.58 -15.87
CA GLN A 25 -3.49 29.17 -15.20
C GLN A 25 -3.67 29.09 -13.68
N GLU A 26 -4.30 30.10 -13.08
CA GLU A 26 -4.56 30.12 -11.64
C GLU A 26 -5.51 29.01 -11.20
N TRP A 27 -6.61 28.80 -11.94
CA TRP A 27 -7.55 27.72 -11.64
C TRP A 27 -6.89 26.35 -11.74
N LEU A 28 -6.09 26.11 -12.78
CA LEU A 28 -5.40 24.84 -12.96
C LEU A 28 -4.36 24.58 -11.87
N ILE A 29 -3.61 25.60 -11.42
CA ILE A 29 -2.69 25.48 -10.28
C ILE A 29 -3.45 25.13 -9.00
N GLN A 30 -4.58 25.80 -8.73
CA GLN A 30 -5.39 25.54 -7.54
C GLN A 30 -5.99 24.13 -7.56
N ILE A 31 -6.54 23.70 -8.70
CA ILE A 31 -7.09 22.35 -8.86
C ILE A 31 -5.98 21.30 -8.68
N HIS A 32 -4.82 21.49 -9.31
CA HIS A 32 -3.68 20.59 -9.17
C HIS A 32 -3.22 20.45 -7.72
N SER A 33 -3.06 21.57 -7.02
CA SER A 33 -2.68 21.58 -5.60
C SER A 33 -3.70 20.83 -4.74
N ALA A 34 -4.99 21.03 -4.99
CA ALA A 34 -6.04 20.39 -4.22
C ALA A 34 -6.12 18.88 -4.49
N LEU A 35 -5.94 18.45 -5.74
CA LEU A 35 -5.86 17.03 -6.11
C LEU A 35 -4.65 16.35 -5.47
N THR A 36 -3.48 17.00 -5.50
CA THR A 36 -2.26 16.50 -4.85
C THR A 36 -2.46 16.33 -3.34
N GLU A 37 -3.12 17.28 -2.70
CA GLU A 37 -3.41 17.19 -1.26
C GLU A 37 -4.43 16.09 -0.97
N LEU A 38 -5.46 15.90 -1.79
CA LEU A 38 -6.43 14.80 -1.64
C LEU A 38 -5.77 13.42 -1.70
N GLU A 39 -4.78 13.23 -2.58
CA GLU A 39 -4.00 11.98 -2.67
C GLU A 39 -3.24 11.65 -1.38
N SER A 40 -2.88 12.67 -0.58
CA SER A 40 -2.21 12.49 0.72
C SER A 40 -3.12 11.99 1.85
N GLN A 41 -4.40 11.76 1.57
CA GLN A 41 -5.44 11.29 2.50
C GLN A 41 -5.62 12.18 3.75
N PRO A 42 -5.94 13.47 3.56
CA PRO A 42 -6.15 14.40 4.66
C PRO A 42 -7.35 14.00 5.53
N ASP A 43 -7.54 14.68 6.65
CA ASP A 43 -8.69 14.45 7.54
C ASP A 43 -10.01 14.79 6.86
N THR A 44 -11.11 14.28 7.41
CA THR A 44 -12.44 14.31 6.75
C THR A 44 -12.92 15.72 6.42
N ASP A 45 -12.72 16.68 7.33
CA ASP A 45 -13.14 18.07 7.12
C ASP A 45 -12.33 18.73 6.01
N ARG A 46 -11.02 18.46 5.96
CA ARG A 46 -10.13 18.97 4.92
C ARG A 46 -10.40 18.31 3.57
N HIS A 47 -10.67 17.01 3.55
CA HIS A 47 -11.05 16.26 2.35
C HIS A 47 -12.27 16.87 1.67
N ALA A 48 -13.35 17.14 2.42
CA ALA A 48 -14.55 17.77 1.89
C ALA A 48 -14.26 19.17 1.30
N GLN A 49 -13.47 19.99 2.00
CA GLN A 49 -13.07 21.32 1.51
C GLN A 49 -12.29 21.27 0.20
N LEU A 50 -11.40 20.29 0.05
CA LEU A 50 -10.58 20.12 -1.15
C LEU A 50 -11.43 19.63 -2.32
N VAL A 51 -12.34 18.67 -2.11
CA VAL A 51 -13.29 18.23 -3.15
C VAL A 51 -14.14 19.40 -3.62
N ASP A 52 -14.67 20.22 -2.71
CA ASP A 52 -15.44 21.42 -3.06
C ASP A 52 -14.60 22.46 -3.80
N ALA A 53 -13.32 22.63 -3.44
CA ALA A 53 -12.40 23.52 -4.14
C ALA A 53 -12.15 23.04 -5.58
N VAL A 54 -11.92 21.74 -5.78
CA VAL A 54 -11.73 21.14 -7.11
C VAL A 54 -12.98 21.30 -7.96
N VAL A 55 -14.15 20.95 -7.43
CA VAL A 55 -15.43 21.08 -8.17
C VAL A 55 -15.67 22.53 -8.58
N ARG A 56 -15.48 23.49 -7.66
CA ARG A 56 -15.62 24.91 -7.98
C ARG A 56 -14.64 25.34 -9.07
N GLY A 57 -13.36 25.00 -8.94
CA GLY A 57 -12.35 25.32 -9.93
C GLY A 57 -12.70 24.80 -11.33
N ILE A 58 -13.15 23.54 -11.42
CA ILE A 58 -13.60 22.92 -12.67
C ILE A 58 -14.80 23.68 -13.24
N THR A 59 -15.83 23.94 -12.44
CA THR A 59 -17.04 24.64 -12.93
C THR A 59 -16.76 26.07 -13.37
N SER A 60 -15.86 26.79 -12.68
CA SER A 60 -15.43 28.14 -13.04
C SER A 60 -14.63 28.13 -14.34
N LEU A 61 -13.63 27.25 -14.46
CA LEU A 61 -12.82 27.12 -15.67
C LEU A 61 -13.67 26.77 -16.90
N GLY A 62 -14.57 25.78 -16.77
CA GLY A 62 -15.46 25.36 -17.85
C GLY A 62 -16.45 26.45 -18.25
N GLY A 63 -17.02 27.16 -17.26
CA GLY A 63 -17.90 28.30 -17.49
C GLY A 63 -17.20 29.45 -18.21
N SER A 64 -16.00 29.83 -17.76
CA SER A 64 -15.19 30.86 -18.42
C SER A 64 -14.81 30.47 -19.85
N ALA A 65 -14.44 29.20 -20.08
CA ALA A 65 -14.15 28.69 -21.43
C ALA A 65 -15.35 28.81 -22.38
N ALA A 66 -16.57 28.57 -21.89
CA ALA A 66 -17.79 28.76 -22.66
C ALA A 66 -18.01 30.23 -23.05
N THR A 67 -17.69 31.18 -22.16
CA THR A 67 -17.84 32.62 -22.45
C THR A 67 -16.88 33.15 -23.52
N VAL A 68 -15.69 32.54 -23.64
CA VAL A 68 -14.69 32.86 -24.67
C VAL A 68 -14.76 31.92 -25.88
N ASN A 69 -15.85 31.16 -26.02
CA ASN A 69 -16.13 30.27 -27.15
C ASN A 69 -15.03 29.20 -27.41
N LEU A 70 -14.56 28.56 -26.32
CA LEU A 70 -13.60 27.45 -26.35
C LEU A 70 -14.29 26.11 -26.03
N PRO A 71 -15.07 25.52 -26.96
CA PRO A 71 -15.90 24.36 -26.68
C PRO A 71 -15.12 23.10 -26.33
N ASP A 72 -13.89 22.94 -26.83
CA ASP A 72 -13.04 21.81 -26.49
C ASP A 72 -12.55 21.87 -25.04
N VAL A 73 -12.23 23.07 -24.55
CA VAL A 73 -11.84 23.30 -23.16
C VAL A 73 -13.04 23.10 -22.23
N GLU A 74 -14.18 23.68 -22.58
CA GLU A 74 -15.45 23.51 -21.84
C GLU A 74 -15.78 22.02 -21.68
N ARG A 75 -15.78 21.28 -22.80
CA ARG A 75 -16.09 19.85 -22.83
C ARG A 75 -15.11 19.03 -21.98
N ALA A 76 -13.81 19.26 -22.13
CA ALA A 76 -12.79 18.56 -21.36
C ALA A 76 -12.97 18.81 -19.85
N THR A 77 -13.26 20.07 -19.48
CA THR A 77 -13.42 20.48 -18.09
C THR A 77 -14.65 19.84 -17.45
N PHE A 78 -15.82 19.88 -18.10
CA PHE A 78 -17.02 19.25 -17.55
C PHE A 78 -16.99 17.72 -17.59
N ALA A 79 -16.25 17.12 -18.52
CA ALA A 79 -16.03 15.67 -18.53
C ALA A 79 -15.27 15.15 -17.30
N LEU A 80 -14.56 16.03 -16.57
CA LEU A 80 -13.85 15.67 -15.35
C LEU A 80 -14.78 15.45 -14.14
N LEU A 81 -15.95 16.11 -14.10
CA LEU A 81 -16.84 16.10 -12.92
C LEU A 81 -17.27 14.70 -12.44
N PRO A 82 -17.69 13.75 -13.32
CA PRO A 82 -18.06 12.41 -12.88
C PRO A 82 -16.91 11.62 -12.23
N PHE A 83 -15.66 11.93 -12.58
CA PHE A 83 -14.49 11.32 -11.96
C PHE A 83 -14.19 11.94 -10.60
N ILE A 84 -14.49 13.22 -10.39
CA ILE A 84 -14.40 13.85 -9.07
C ILE A 84 -15.47 13.31 -8.12
N ASP A 85 -16.64 12.92 -8.63
CA ASP A 85 -17.70 12.32 -7.81
C ASP A 85 -17.25 11.03 -7.10
N THR A 86 -16.32 10.26 -7.69
CA THR A 86 -15.78 9.05 -7.04
C THR A 86 -14.88 9.37 -5.86
N LEU A 87 -14.33 10.60 -5.80
CA LEU A 87 -13.48 11.07 -4.72
C LEU A 87 -14.26 11.71 -3.56
N LYS A 88 -15.59 11.88 -3.68
CA LYS A 88 -16.43 12.52 -2.64
C LYS A 88 -16.43 11.74 -1.33
N ASP A 89 -16.52 10.41 -1.42
CA ASP A 89 -16.47 9.55 -0.25
C ASP A 89 -15.03 9.02 -0.05
N ARG A 90 -14.38 9.56 0.97
CA ARG A 90 -13.01 9.19 1.37
C ARG A 90 -12.85 7.70 1.65
N THR A 91 -13.91 7.02 2.09
CA THR A 91 -13.84 5.60 2.47
C THR A 91 -13.88 4.66 1.27
N THR A 92 -14.39 5.13 0.14
CA THR A 92 -14.50 4.35 -1.10
C THR A 92 -13.47 4.74 -2.15
N ALA A 93 -12.89 5.94 -2.06
CA ALA A 93 -11.88 6.42 -3.01
C ALA A 93 -10.62 5.54 -3.01
N THR A 94 -10.25 5.02 -4.18
CA THR A 94 -9.08 4.16 -4.38
C THR A 94 -7.93 4.90 -5.07
N LYS A 95 -6.71 4.33 -5.00
CA LYS A 95 -5.56 4.86 -5.77
C LYS A 95 -5.81 4.91 -7.28
N GLN A 96 -6.64 3.99 -7.79
CA GLN A 96 -7.01 3.97 -9.21
C GLN A 96 -7.95 5.12 -9.57
N ASP A 97 -8.84 5.53 -8.67
CA ASP A 97 -9.71 6.69 -8.87
C ASP A 97 -8.89 7.98 -8.98
N PHE A 98 -7.91 8.17 -8.10
CA PHE A 98 -6.96 9.29 -8.17
C PHE A 98 -6.14 9.30 -9.46
N GLY A 99 -5.64 8.13 -9.90
CA GLY A 99 -4.94 7.99 -11.18
C GLY A 99 -5.80 8.39 -12.37
N THR A 100 -7.07 7.97 -12.38
CA THR A 100 -8.03 8.31 -13.45
C THR A 100 -8.32 9.81 -13.47
N VAL A 101 -8.54 10.43 -12.29
CA VAL A 101 -8.77 11.87 -12.19
C VAL A 101 -7.57 12.67 -12.69
N ARG A 102 -6.35 12.25 -12.37
CA ARG A 102 -5.12 12.89 -12.86
C ARG A 102 -5.00 12.81 -14.38
N GLU A 103 -5.25 11.65 -14.97
CA GLU A 103 -5.23 11.48 -16.43
C GLU A 103 -6.25 12.40 -17.12
N GLN A 104 -7.48 12.46 -16.60
CA GLN A 104 -8.52 13.34 -17.15
C GLN A 104 -8.16 14.82 -16.95
N PHE A 105 -7.54 15.19 -15.84
CA PHE A 105 -7.08 16.55 -15.59
C PHE A 105 -5.94 16.96 -16.53
N CYS A 106 -5.04 16.04 -16.89
CA CYS A 106 -4.03 16.28 -17.93
C CYS A 106 -4.65 16.59 -19.30
N LEU A 107 -5.79 15.96 -19.64
CA LEU A 107 -6.52 16.30 -20.87
C LEU A 107 -7.06 17.74 -20.82
N VAL A 108 -7.55 18.20 -19.66
CA VAL A 108 -7.98 19.60 -19.48
C VAL A 108 -6.81 20.56 -19.68
N ILE A 109 -5.65 20.30 -19.06
CA ILE A 109 -4.44 21.11 -19.24
C ILE A 109 -4.03 21.15 -20.72
N ALA A 110 -4.04 20.01 -21.42
CA ALA A 110 -3.70 19.94 -22.83
C ALA A 110 -4.68 20.75 -23.69
N SER A 111 -5.99 20.66 -23.42
CA SER A 111 -7.01 21.46 -24.11
C SER A 111 -6.82 22.95 -23.90
N VAL A 112 -6.54 23.40 -22.66
CA VAL A 112 -6.28 24.81 -22.36
C VAL A 112 -5.02 25.29 -23.07
N THR A 113 -3.94 24.51 -23.01
CA THR A 113 -2.66 24.84 -23.67
C THR A 113 -2.83 24.97 -25.18
N MET A 114 -3.58 24.06 -25.81
CA MET A 114 -3.87 24.11 -27.25
C MET A 114 -4.72 25.33 -27.64
N ALA A 115 -5.65 25.74 -26.76
CA ALA A 115 -6.56 26.84 -27.03
C ALA A 115 -5.93 28.23 -26.81
N THR A 116 -5.06 28.37 -25.80
CA THR A 116 -4.53 29.68 -25.38
C THR A 116 -3.06 29.90 -25.75
N GLY A 117 -2.34 28.82 -26.07
CA GLY A 117 -0.88 28.85 -26.28
C GLY A 117 -0.08 29.10 -24.99
N ILE A 118 -0.75 29.25 -23.84
CA ILE A 118 -0.09 29.44 -22.55
C ILE A 118 0.34 28.07 -22.03
N THR A 119 1.65 27.92 -21.84
CA THR A 119 2.22 26.75 -21.18
C THR A 119 2.15 26.97 -19.68
N LEU A 120 1.47 26.07 -18.98
CA LEU A 120 1.49 26.06 -17.53
C LEU A 120 2.84 25.56 -17.04
N ASP A 121 3.64 26.47 -16.50
CA ASP A 121 4.71 26.12 -15.56
C ASP A 121 4.06 25.82 -14.20
N LEU A 122 3.28 24.75 -14.15
CA LEU A 122 3.02 24.04 -12.90
C LEU A 122 4.41 23.59 -12.48
N GLY A 123 5.09 24.36 -11.63
CA GLY A 123 6.49 24.07 -11.29
C GLY A 123 6.62 22.62 -10.88
N PRO A 124 7.69 21.96 -11.32
CA PRO A 124 7.55 20.78 -12.16
C PRO A 124 6.21 20.05 -11.90
N VAL A 125 5.34 20.00 -12.92
CA VAL A 125 4.72 18.72 -13.28
C VAL A 125 5.84 17.76 -13.03
N GLN A 126 5.64 16.71 -12.24
CA GLN A 126 6.62 15.64 -12.30
C GLN A 126 6.57 15.01 -13.72
N ASP A 127 6.70 15.77 -14.81
CA ASP A 127 7.87 15.89 -15.68
C ASP A 127 9.22 15.97 -14.90
N THR A 128 9.41 15.17 -13.85
CA THR A 128 10.38 14.11 -14.10
C THR A 128 9.86 13.52 -15.40
N PRO A 129 10.59 13.46 -16.53
CA PRO A 129 10.31 12.33 -17.41
C PRO A 129 10.07 11.19 -16.43
N LEU A 130 8.92 10.52 -16.49
CA LEU A 130 8.87 9.16 -15.98
C LEU A 130 10.09 8.56 -16.68
N GLN A 131 11.28 8.64 -16.04
CA GLN A 131 12.36 7.72 -16.22
C GLN A 131 11.56 6.46 -16.06
N PRO A 132 11.28 5.74 -17.16
CA PRO A 132 10.30 4.68 -17.17
C PRO A 132 10.62 3.87 -15.93
N GLU A 133 9.74 3.97 -14.93
CA GLU A 133 10.13 3.73 -13.54
C GLU A 133 10.84 2.39 -13.51
N PRO A 134 12.17 2.32 -13.24
CA PRO A 134 13.09 1.42 -13.92
C PRO A 134 12.44 0.06 -14.15
N ALA A 135 11.87 -0.11 -15.35
CA ALA A 135 10.94 -1.20 -15.56
C ALA A 135 11.79 -2.42 -15.89
N ILE A 136 11.71 -3.44 -15.03
CA ILE A 136 12.48 -4.65 -15.22
C ILE A 136 11.65 -5.58 -16.07
N ASP A 137 12.28 -6.12 -17.11
CA ASP A 137 11.69 -7.20 -17.88
C ASP A 137 11.42 -8.40 -16.95
N PHE A 138 10.19 -8.91 -16.98
CA PHE A 138 9.73 -9.99 -16.10
C PHE A 138 10.65 -11.21 -16.13
N LEU A 139 11.07 -11.64 -17.32
CA LEU A 139 11.92 -12.82 -17.48
C LEU A 139 13.32 -12.59 -16.90
N THR A 140 13.83 -11.37 -17.05
CA THR A 140 15.12 -10.96 -16.48
C THR A 140 15.10 -11.04 -14.96
N LEU A 141 14.07 -10.50 -14.32
CA LEU A 141 13.93 -10.56 -12.85
C LEU A 141 13.70 -12.00 -12.37
N LEU A 142 12.85 -12.77 -13.04
CA LEU A 142 12.56 -14.16 -12.66
C LEU A 142 13.82 -15.05 -12.72
N ASN A 143 14.65 -14.87 -13.76
CA ASN A 143 15.93 -15.57 -13.89
C ASN A 143 16.91 -15.15 -12.78
N ALA A 144 16.99 -13.86 -12.45
CA ALA A 144 17.83 -13.37 -11.36
C ALA A 144 17.41 -13.95 -10.00
N LEU A 145 16.10 -14.00 -9.72
CA LEU A 145 15.55 -14.62 -8.50
C LEU A 145 15.85 -16.13 -8.43
N ARG A 146 15.76 -16.85 -9.56
CA ARG A 146 16.08 -18.29 -9.60
C ARG A 146 17.57 -18.54 -9.36
N MET A 147 18.46 -17.75 -9.97
CA MET A 147 19.90 -17.86 -9.69
C MET A 147 20.22 -17.57 -8.22
N LEU A 148 19.58 -16.54 -7.64
CA LEU A 148 19.73 -16.22 -6.23
C LEU A 148 19.24 -17.38 -5.34
N GLN A 149 18.12 -18.01 -5.68
CA GLN A 149 17.62 -19.19 -4.97
C GLN A 149 18.62 -20.34 -5.00
N ASP A 150 19.14 -20.68 -6.17
CA ASP A 150 20.11 -21.77 -6.35
C ASP A 150 21.41 -21.50 -5.57
N GLU A 151 21.88 -20.25 -5.56
CA GLU A 151 23.05 -19.84 -4.80
C GLU A 151 22.83 -19.96 -3.28
N GLN A 152 21.66 -19.56 -2.78
CA GLN A 152 21.31 -19.68 -1.37
C GLN A 152 21.18 -21.14 -0.93
N VAL A 153 20.60 -22.00 -1.77
CA VAL A 153 20.52 -23.46 -1.55
C VAL A 153 21.91 -24.08 -1.52
N ALA A 154 22.79 -23.71 -2.46
CA ALA A 154 24.17 -24.20 -2.49
C ALA A 154 24.99 -23.79 -1.27
N LYS A 155 24.75 -22.58 -0.73
CA LYS A 155 25.40 -22.08 0.49
C LYS A 155 24.84 -22.67 1.79
N GLY A 156 23.71 -23.38 1.74
CA GLY A 156 23.08 -23.99 2.91
C GLY A 156 22.64 -22.97 3.98
N VAL A 157 22.35 -21.73 3.57
CA VAL A 157 21.92 -20.67 4.49
C VAL A 157 20.50 -20.98 4.99
N ALA A 158 20.24 -20.71 6.28
CA ALA A 158 18.88 -20.80 6.83
C ALA A 158 17.94 -19.90 6.01
N SER A 159 16.81 -20.46 5.57
CA SER A 159 15.92 -19.77 4.63
C SER A 159 14.54 -19.52 5.22
N ARG A 160 14.06 -18.29 4.97
CA ARG A 160 12.67 -17.87 5.20
C ARG A 160 11.74 -18.30 4.06
N SER A 161 12.33 -18.64 2.91
CA SER A 161 11.65 -19.02 1.67
C SER A 161 10.80 -17.88 1.10
N LEU A 162 11.32 -16.64 1.11
CA LEU A 162 10.66 -15.49 0.49
C LEU A 162 10.84 -15.50 -1.03
N ILE A 163 12.00 -15.94 -1.53
CA ILE A 163 12.28 -15.95 -2.98
C ILE A 163 11.20 -16.75 -3.75
N PRO A 164 10.82 -17.98 -3.37
CA PRO A 164 9.73 -18.71 -4.03
C PRO A 164 8.38 -18.00 -3.95
N GLN A 165 8.08 -17.33 -2.82
CA GLN A 165 6.82 -16.60 -2.64
C GLN A 165 6.74 -15.38 -3.56
N VAL A 166 7.84 -14.63 -3.68
CA VAL A 166 7.97 -13.49 -4.59
C VAL A 166 7.84 -13.98 -6.03
N MET A 167 8.57 -15.03 -6.43
CA MET A 167 8.47 -15.60 -7.78
C MET A 167 7.02 -16.00 -8.11
N HIS A 168 6.33 -16.68 -7.20
CA HIS A 168 4.94 -17.09 -7.41
C HIS A 168 4.01 -15.89 -7.60
N ARG A 169 4.18 -14.82 -6.83
CA ARG A 169 3.36 -13.60 -6.95
C ARG A 169 3.62 -12.88 -8.28
N LEU A 170 4.89 -12.75 -8.68
CA LEU A 170 5.26 -12.18 -9.98
C LEU A 170 4.69 -13.00 -11.15
N GLU A 171 4.75 -14.33 -11.08
CA GLU A 171 4.16 -15.21 -12.10
C GLU A 171 2.63 -15.07 -12.20
N GLN A 172 1.95 -14.79 -11.09
CA GLN A 172 0.50 -14.53 -11.08
C GLN A 172 0.16 -13.19 -11.75
N GLU A 173 0.94 -12.15 -11.48
CA GLU A 173 0.79 -10.82 -12.08
C GLU A 173 1.08 -10.86 -13.59
N ALA A 174 2.14 -11.56 -14.02
CA ALA A 174 2.47 -11.71 -15.44
C ALA A 174 1.38 -12.43 -16.26
N ARG A 175 0.61 -13.34 -15.66
CA ARG A 175 -0.54 -13.99 -16.31
C ARG A 175 -1.67 -13.01 -16.64
N GLN A 176 -1.69 -11.84 -16.01
CA GLN A 176 -2.68 -10.79 -16.28
C GLN A 176 -2.29 -9.91 -17.48
N GLY A 177 -1.13 -10.16 -18.11
CA GLY A 177 -0.71 -9.55 -19.38
C GLY A 177 0.44 -8.54 -19.27
N GLU A 178 0.99 -8.33 -18.08
CA GLU A 178 2.11 -7.41 -17.87
C GLU A 178 3.46 -8.11 -18.07
N SER A 179 4.23 -7.66 -19.07
CA SER A 179 5.58 -8.17 -19.35
C SER A 179 6.69 -7.40 -18.62
N ARG A 180 6.34 -6.32 -17.93
CA ARG A 180 7.26 -5.41 -17.24
C ARG A 180 6.82 -5.21 -15.81
N ILE A 181 7.77 -5.32 -14.89
CA ILE A 181 7.55 -5.06 -13.47
C ILE A 181 8.17 -3.71 -13.13
N GLN A 182 7.35 -2.84 -12.56
CA GLN A 182 7.76 -1.56 -12.00
C GLN A 182 8.69 -1.77 -10.80
N THR A 183 9.83 -1.08 -10.77
CA THR A 183 10.78 -1.20 -9.65
C THR A 183 10.13 -0.80 -8.33
N ALA A 184 9.28 0.23 -8.31
CA ALA A 184 8.57 0.62 -7.09
C ALA A 184 7.57 -0.44 -6.65
N ALA A 185 6.86 -1.08 -7.58
CA ALA A 185 5.94 -2.17 -7.26
C ALA A 185 6.67 -3.37 -6.63
N PHE A 186 7.85 -3.73 -7.14
CA PHE A 186 8.67 -4.78 -6.54
C PHE A 186 9.18 -4.39 -5.15
N GLN A 187 9.65 -3.15 -4.96
CA GLN A 187 10.07 -2.65 -3.64
C GLN A 187 8.90 -2.62 -2.64
N GLN A 188 7.71 -2.22 -3.10
CA GLN A 188 6.49 -2.23 -2.29
C GLN A 188 6.14 -3.67 -1.87
N LEU A 189 6.18 -4.63 -2.80
CA LEU A 189 5.97 -6.05 -2.51
C LEU A 189 6.94 -6.54 -1.42
N LEU A 190 8.23 -6.23 -1.56
CA LEU A 190 9.19 -6.59 -0.52
C LEU A 190 8.77 -5.94 0.80
N GLY A 191 8.52 -4.63 0.82
CA GLY A 191 8.08 -3.87 2.00
C GLY A 191 6.86 -4.48 2.70
N GLU A 192 5.85 -4.91 1.95
CA GLU A 192 4.67 -5.61 2.47
C GLU A 192 5.04 -6.91 3.21
N LEU A 193 5.97 -7.69 2.66
CA LEU A 193 6.46 -8.92 3.29
C LEU A 193 7.17 -8.62 4.62
N GLN A 194 8.01 -7.58 4.67
CA GLN A 194 8.68 -7.17 5.92
C GLN A 194 7.69 -6.68 6.96
N ASN A 195 6.73 -5.85 6.57
CA ASN A 195 5.72 -5.33 7.50
C ASN A 195 4.85 -6.46 8.07
N THR A 196 4.61 -7.50 7.28
CA THR A 196 3.84 -8.67 7.73
C THR A 196 4.66 -9.55 8.67
N ASP A 197 5.93 -9.81 8.36
CA ASP A 197 6.84 -10.54 9.25
C ASP A 197 7.07 -9.80 10.58
N ALA A 198 7.28 -8.47 10.53
CA ALA A 198 7.47 -7.65 11.73
C ALA A 198 6.25 -7.68 12.66
N ARG A 199 5.04 -7.45 12.11
CA ARG A 199 3.79 -7.55 12.88
C ARG A 199 3.59 -8.93 13.50
N CYS A 200 3.94 -10.00 12.77
CA CYS A 200 3.86 -11.36 13.29
C CYS A 200 4.80 -11.54 14.49
N LEU A 201 6.04 -11.05 14.39
CA LEU A 201 7.02 -11.14 15.46
C LEU A 201 6.61 -10.37 16.71
N ASP A 202 6.15 -9.13 16.53
CA ASP A 202 5.72 -8.28 17.65
C ASP A 202 4.56 -8.94 18.39
N SER A 203 3.58 -9.46 17.65
CA SER A 203 2.45 -10.18 18.24
C SER A 203 2.87 -11.44 19.01
N LEU A 204 3.86 -12.19 18.50
CA LEU A 204 4.40 -13.35 19.19
C LEU A 204 5.10 -12.94 20.50
N ARG A 205 5.93 -11.88 20.45
CA ARG A 205 6.66 -11.36 21.61
C ARG A 205 5.72 -10.87 22.71
N GLU A 206 4.58 -10.30 22.34
CA GLU A 206 3.57 -9.87 23.31
C GLU A 206 2.83 -11.07 23.94
N ALA A 207 2.42 -12.05 23.13
CA ALA A 207 1.49 -13.10 23.58
C ALA A 207 2.19 -14.32 24.21
N LEU A 208 3.28 -14.82 23.64
CA LEU A 208 3.89 -16.09 24.06
C LEU A 208 4.45 -16.09 25.50
N PRO A 209 5.10 -15.02 26.00
CA PRO A 209 5.55 -14.97 27.40
C PRO A 209 4.39 -15.05 28.40
N GLY A 210 3.27 -14.40 28.09
CA GLY A 210 2.06 -14.47 28.92
C GLY A 210 1.46 -15.88 28.95
N ILE A 211 1.42 -16.57 27.81
CA ILE A 211 0.96 -17.96 27.72
C ILE A 211 1.89 -18.90 28.51
N ALA A 212 3.21 -18.74 28.37
CA ALA A 212 4.19 -19.52 29.12
C ALA A 212 4.03 -19.32 30.64
N HIS A 213 3.86 -18.07 31.08
CA HIS A 213 3.62 -17.75 32.49
C HIS A 213 2.34 -18.42 33.02
N ASN A 214 1.23 -18.38 32.25
CA ASN A 214 -0.02 -19.02 32.64
C ASN A 214 0.09 -20.55 32.71
N LEU A 215 0.90 -21.17 31.85
CA LEU A 215 1.22 -22.60 31.96
C LEU A 215 2.05 -22.92 33.22
N SER A 216 3.02 -22.05 33.56
CA SER A 216 3.79 -22.22 34.79
C SER A 216 2.90 -22.09 36.04
N ARG A 217 1.91 -21.19 36.02
CA ARG A 217 0.88 -21.11 37.06
C ARG A 217 -0.01 -22.35 37.11
N LEU A 218 -0.44 -22.87 35.95
CA LEU A 218 -1.19 -24.13 35.88
C LEU A 218 -0.45 -25.28 36.57
N ARG A 219 0.89 -25.32 36.42
CA ARG A 219 1.76 -26.33 37.05
C ARG A 219 1.77 -26.24 38.58
N VAL A 220 1.76 -25.03 39.14
CA VAL A 220 1.88 -24.78 40.60
C VAL A 220 0.52 -24.80 41.31
N GLU A 221 -0.48 -24.15 40.71
CA GLU A 221 -1.79 -23.87 41.33
C GLU A 221 -2.89 -24.84 40.84
N GLY A 222 -2.63 -25.61 39.78
CA GLY A 222 -3.61 -26.48 39.14
C GLY A 222 -4.69 -25.71 38.35
N VAL A 223 -5.62 -26.45 37.73
CA VAL A 223 -6.68 -25.88 36.87
C VAL A 223 -7.61 -24.92 37.64
N THR A 224 -7.86 -25.22 38.92
CA THR A 224 -8.75 -24.43 39.79
C THR A 224 -8.23 -23.02 40.10
N GLY A 225 -6.91 -22.80 40.04
CA GLY A 225 -6.31 -21.47 40.20
C GLY A 225 -6.45 -20.55 38.99
N LEU A 226 -6.86 -21.11 37.84
CA LEU A 226 -7.00 -20.40 36.55
C LEU A 226 -8.45 -20.23 36.07
N GLU A 227 -9.42 -20.84 36.77
CA GLU A 227 -10.86 -20.60 36.54
C GLU A 227 -11.32 -19.17 36.87
N PRO A 228 -10.88 -18.50 37.96
CA PRO A 228 -11.24 -17.10 38.15
C PRO A 228 -10.55 -16.27 37.06
N ASN A 229 -11.36 -15.64 36.19
CA ASN A 229 -11.00 -14.77 35.06
C ASN A 229 -10.85 -15.43 33.67
N ASN A 230 -11.24 -16.69 33.47
CA ASN A 230 -11.22 -17.35 32.14
C ASN A 230 -9.84 -17.25 31.44
N VAL A 231 -8.75 -17.34 32.21
CA VAL A 231 -7.38 -17.11 31.72
C VAL A 231 -7.01 -18.06 30.59
N LEU A 232 -7.42 -19.33 30.71
CA LEU A 232 -7.21 -20.36 29.68
C LEU A 232 -7.99 -20.05 28.39
N GLY A 233 -9.20 -19.50 28.49
CA GLY A 233 -9.98 -19.06 27.34
C GLY A 233 -9.29 -17.90 26.59
N THR A 234 -8.75 -16.93 27.33
CA THR A 234 -7.94 -15.83 26.75
C THR A 234 -6.67 -16.36 26.07
N CYS A 235 -5.97 -17.32 26.68
CA CYS A 235 -4.81 -17.96 26.05
C CYS A 235 -5.19 -18.66 24.73
N MET A 236 -6.33 -19.36 24.68
CA MET A 236 -6.81 -20.01 23.46
C MET A 236 -7.13 -19.00 22.36
N GLN A 237 -7.77 -17.87 22.68
CA GLN A 237 -8.04 -16.79 21.71
C GLN A 237 -6.74 -16.16 21.18
N GLN A 238 -5.76 -15.91 22.06
CA GLN A 238 -4.45 -15.39 21.65
C GLN A 238 -3.75 -16.36 20.70
N ILE A 239 -3.76 -17.67 21.00
CA ILE A 239 -3.16 -18.68 20.13
C ILE A 239 -3.85 -18.74 18.75
N GLU A 240 -5.17 -18.61 18.70
CA GLU A 240 -5.92 -18.57 17.44
C GLU A 240 -5.55 -17.35 16.58
N GLN A 241 -5.41 -16.18 17.20
CA GLN A 241 -4.92 -14.97 16.53
C GLN A 241 -3.48 -15.16 16.00
N LEU A 242 -2.58 -15.71 16.82
CA LEU A 242 -1.21 -16.03 16.42
C LEU A 242 -1.17 -17.02 15.25
N GLN A 243 -2.06 -18.02 15.22
CA GLN A 243 -2.15 -18.96 14.09
C GLN A 243 -2.58 -18.26 12.80
N GLY A 244 -3.54 -17.32 12.88
CA GLY A 244 -3.95 -16.51 11.74
C GLY A 244 -2.78 -15.75 11.13
N MET A 245 -1.98 -15.08 11.96
CA MET A 245 -0.78 -14.37 11.53
C MET A 245 0.29 -15.33 10.98
N ALA A 246 0.55 -16.44 11.67
CA ALA A 246 1.50 -17.46 11.22
C ALA A 246 1.14 -18.04 9.84
N LYS A 247 -0.16 -18.19 9.53
CA LYS A 247 -0.63 -18.58 8.20
C LYS A 247 -0.39 -17.51 7.15
N GLN A 248 -0.65 -16.24 7.47
CA GLN A 248 -0.42 -15.12 6.54
C GLN A 248 1.05 -15.00 6.13
N VAL A 249 1.96 -15.25 7.07
CA VAL A 249 3.41 -15.26 6.79
C VAL A 249 3.91 -16.62 6.23
N ASN A 250 3.04 -17.61 5.99
CA ASN A 250 3.47 -18.95 5.56
C ASN A 250 4.49 -19.62 6.52
N ALA A 251 4.39 -19.36 7.82
CA ALA A 251 5.23 -19.99 8.85
C ALA A 251 4.70 -21.38 9.22
N THR A 252 4.77 -22.36 8.31
CA THR A 252 4.20 -23.70 8.53
C THR A 252 4.63 -24.35 9.86
N PRO A 253 5.92 -24.34 10.26
CA PRO A 253 6.33 -24.93 11.54
C PRO A 253 5.67 -24.26 12.75
N LEU A 254 5.48 -22.94 12.70
CA LEU A 254 4.82 -22.17 13.74
C LEU A 254 3.32 -22.49 13.82
N VAL A 255 2.65 -22.58 12.67
CA VAL A 255 1.23 -22.98 12.61
C VAL A 255 1.05 -24.36 13.26
N THR A 256 1.91 -25.33 12.94
CA THR A 256 1.86 -26.67 13.53
C THR A 256 2.09 -26.64 15.05
N PHE A 257 3.07 -25.87 15.51
CA PHE A 257 3.34 -25.70 16.93
C PHE A 257 2.13 -25.11 17.68
N LEU A 258 1.59 -23.99 17.19
CA LEU A 258 0.44 -23.32 17.81
C LEU A 258 -0.82 -24.18 17.78
N THR A 259 -1.03 -24.97 16.72
CA THR A 259 -2.13 -25.94 16.65
C THR A 259 -1.99 -27.02 17.74
N GLY A 260 -0.77 -27.51 17.94
CA GLY A 260 -0.46 -28.47 19.00
C GLY A 260 -0.67 -27.87 20.41
N LEU A 261 -0.28 -26.61 20.61
CA LEU A 261 -0.46 -25.90 21.88
C LEU A 261 -1.95 -25.67 22.19
N GLN A 262 -2.74 -25.24 21.19
CA GLN A 262 -4.18 -25.09 21.34
C GLN A 262 -4.87 -26.41 21.70
N SER A 263 -4.49 -27.50 21.01
CA SER A 263 -5.01 -28.84 21.29
C SER A 263 -4.65 -29.30 22.71
N PHE A 264 -3.44 -29.01 23.17
CA PHE A 264 -2.99 -29.30 24.53
C PHE A 264 -3.83 -28.54 25.57
N LEU A 265 -4.04 -27.24 25.38
CA LEU A 265 -4.88 -26.43 26.28
C LEU A 265 -6.34 -26.89 26.27
N ALA A 266 -6.90 -27.21 25.10
CA ALA A 266 -8.26 -27.71 24.98
C ALA A 266 -8.45 -29.02 25.78
N LEU A 267 -7.46 -29.92 25.76
CA LEU A 267 -7.50 -31.15 26.57
C LEU A 267 -7.48 -30.89 28.07
N ILE A 268 -6.72 -29.89 28.53
CA ILE A 268 -6.69 -29.48 29.94
C ILE A 268 -8.07 -28.98 30.37
N VAL A 269 -8.66 -28.08 29.57
CA VAL A 269 -9.95 -27.44 29.88
C VAL A 269 -11.09 -28.45 29.81
N GLN A 270 -11.20 -29.24 28.74
CA GLN A 270 -12.35 -30.11 28.49
C GLN A 270 -12.33 -31.38 29.35
N ARG A 271 -11.16 -31.99 29.56
CA ARG A 271 -11.07 -33.30 30.23
C ARG A 271 -10.63 -33.21 31.69
N ARG A 272 -10.33 -32.00 32.20
CA ARG A 272 -9.80 -31.75 33.55
C ARG A 272 -8.67 -32.72 33.91
N ILE A 273 -7.82 -33.04 32.92
CA ILE A 273 -6.74 -34.02 33.11
C ILE A 273 -5.68 -33.38 34.00
N VAL A 274 -5.31 -34.07 35.08
CA VAL A 274 -4.12 -33.74 35.86
C VAL A 274 -2.90 -34.04 35.00
N ILE A 275 -2.28 -33.00 34.45
CA ILE A 275 -1.07 -33.14 33.63
C ILE A 275 0.15 -33.20 34.55
N ALA A 276 1.04 -34.16 34.31
CA ALA A 276 2.30 -34.25 35.01
C ALA A 276 3.11 -32.96 34.84
N SER A 277 3.63 -32.43 35.95
CA SER A 277 4.41 -31.17 36.02
C SER A 277 5.50 -31.09 34.94
N GLN A 278 6.22 -32.19 34.71
CA GLN A 278 7.27 -32.30 33.69
C GLN A 278 6.78 -32.05 32.25
N ARG A 279 5.52 -32.42 31.94
CA ARG A 279 4.95 -32.17 30.59
C ARG A 279 4.61 -30.70 30.39
N VAL A 280 4.17 -30.01 31.44
CA VAL A 280 3.88 -28.57 31.38
C VAL A 280 5.19 -27.79 31.23
N GLU A 281 6.22 -28.16 31.99
CA GLU A 281 7.56 -27.58 31.88
C GLU A 281 8.19 -27.81 30.49
N ALA A 282 8.01 -28.99 29.90
CA ALA A 282 8.46 -29.25 28.53
C ALA A 282 7.75 -28.37 27.49
N VAL A 283 6.46 -28.08 27.67
CA VAL A 283 5.71 -27.18 26.78
C VAL A 283 6.18 -25.73 26.96
N GLU A 284 6.40 -25.29 28.19
CA GLU A 284 6.97 -23.97 28.53
C GLU A 284 8.33 -23.77 27.85
N GLY A 285 9.26 -24.72 28.02
CA GLY A 285 10.56 -24.67 27.37
C GLY A 285 10.49 -24.63 25.84
N ARG A 286 9.51 -25.34 25.25
CA ARG A 286 9.28 -25.30 23.79
C ARG A 286 8.74 -23.97 23.31
N ILE A 287 7.89 -23.28 24.08
CA ILE A 287 7.41 -21.93 23.74
C ILE A 287 8.59 -20.97 23.61
N LEU A 288 9.52 -21.01 24.58
CA LEU A 288 10.72 -20.16 24.56
C LEU A 288 11.64 -20.50 23.39
N ALA A 289 11.90 -21.79 23.13
CA ALA A 289 12.73 -22.21 22.02
C ALA A 289 12.14 -21.83 20.64
N VAL A 290 10.81 -21.89 20.50
CA VAL A 290 10.11 -21.48 19.28
C VAL A 290 10.27 -19.99 19.02
N MET A 291 10.29 -19.14 20.06
CA MET A 291 10.53 -17.71 19.90
C MET A 291 11.87 -17.44 19.23
N THR A 292 12.96 -18.01 19.77
CA THR A 292 14.31 -17.85 19.21
C THR A 292 14.38 -18.34 17.77
N THR A 293 13.76 -19.50 17.49
CA THR A 293 13.72 -20.06 16.13
C THR A 293 13.03 -19.11 15.13
N ILE A 294 11.96 -18.42 15.55
CA ILE A 294 11.24 -17.47 14.69
C ILE A 294 12.04 -16.19 14.49
N GLU A 295 12.73 -15.71 15.51
CA GLU A 295 13.61 -14.54 15.39
C GLU A 295 14.73 -14.79 14.38
N ASP A 296 15.37 -15.95 14.46
CA ASP A 296 16.39 -16.37 13.48
C ASP A 296 15.80 -16.50 12.07
N TRP A 297 14.58 -17.07 11.96
CA TRP A 297 13.87 -17.24 10.70
C TRP A 297 13.45 -15.91 10.04
N ILE A 298 13.05 -14.91 10.83
CA ILE A 298 12.76 -13.56 10.33
C ILE A 298 14.04 -12.84 9.94
N THR A 299 15.12 -13.03 10.71
CA THR A 299 16.44 -12.48 10.37
C THR A 299 16.93 -13.04 9.03
N ALA A 300 16.75 -14.33 8.78
CA ALA A 300 17.01 -14.94 7.47
C ALA A 300 16.15 -14.31 6.36
N GLY A 301 14.88 -13.99 6.64
CA GLY A 301 14.01 -13.28 5.70
C GLY A 301 14.47 -11.88 5.35
N GLN A 302 14.98 -11.13 6.33
CA GLN A 302 15.57 -9.81 6.09
C GLN A 302 16.78 -9.91 5.16
N GLN A 303 17.66 -10.88 5.39
CA GLN A 303 18.82 -11.12 4.51
C GLN A 303 18.40 -11.50 3.09
N GLU A 304 17.42 -12.39 2.92
CA GLU A 304 16.90 -12.74 1.59
C GLU A 304 16.35 -11.51 0.85
N ARG A 305 15.61 -10.64 1.55
CA ARG A 305 15.09 -9.40 0.97
C ARG A 305 16.19 -8.41 0.59
N ASP A 306 17.20 -8.26 1.43
CA ASP A 306 18.33 -7.37 1.13
C ASP A 306 19.12 -7.84 -0.09
N LEU A 307 19.13 -9.15 -0.35
CA LEU A 307 19.68 -9.71 -1.58
C LEU A 307 18.76 -9.45 -2.78
N MET A 308 17.44 -9.63 -2.62
CA MET A 308 16.45 -9.36 -3.67
C MET A 308 16.41 -7.87 -4.07
N SER A 309 16.54 -6.94 -3.12
CA SER A 309 16.53 -5.50 -3.40
C SER A 309 17.76 -5.06 -4.22
N ARG A 310 18.89 -5.77 -4.13
CA ARG A 310 20.09 -5.52 -4.93
C ARG A 310 19.99 -6.01 -6.37
N LEU A 311 18.97 -6.82 -6.70
CA LEU A 311 18.71 -7.24 -8.09
C LEU A 311 18.14 -6.10 -8.94
N LEU A 312 17.66 -5.04 -8.29
CA LEU A 312 17.16 -3.85 -8.95
C LEU A 312 18.33 -3.03 -9.53
N PRO A 313 18.17 -2.40 -10.71
CA PRO A 313 19.13 -1.43 -11.21
C PRO A 313 19.33 -0.33 -10.17
N ALA A 314 20.59 0.12 -9.97
CA ALA A 314 20.83 1.32 -9.19
C ALA A 314 20.12 2.50 -9.87
N ALA A 315 19.31 3.23 -9.10
CA ALA A 315 18.64 4.45 -9.54
C ALA A 315 19.65 5.52 -9.98
#